data_AF-A0A2J6I4F4-F1
#
_entry.id   AF-A0A2J6I4F4-F1
#
_cell.length_a   1.000
_cell.length_b   1.000
_cell.length_c   1.000
_cell.angle_alpha   90.00
_cell.angle_beta   90.00
_cell.angle_gamma   90.00
#
_symmetry.space_group_name_H-M   'P 1'
#
loop_
_entity.id
_entity.type
_entity.pdbx_description
1 polymer ?
#
loop_
_entity_poly.entity_id
_entity_poly.type
_entity_poly.pdbx_seq_one_letter_code
_entity_poly.pdbx_strand_id
1 'polypeptide(L)'
;MAQKIILLCDEKVILDLHLGELYEIETRVLKQAVRRNRDRFPTDFMFELTEEEIDMMVSQNVIPGKQILGGAKPFAFTEEGVAMLSSILRSKKAIEINIAIIRTFVMLRKIF
;
A
#
# COMPACT_ATOMS: atom_id res chain seq x y z
N MET A 1 -12.07 -10.82 -4.60
CA MET A 1 -11.88 -9.95 -3.42
C MET A 1 -11.49 -8.58 -3.93
N ALA A 2 -12.27 -7.55 -3.59
CA ALA A 2 -12.23 -6.25 -4.24
C ALA A 2 -10.97 -5.47 -3.82
N GLN A 3 -10.03 -5.29 -4.74
CA GLN A 3 -9.00 -4.27 -4.60
C GLN A 3 -9.69 -2.91 -4.70
N LYS A 4 -9.98 -2.30 -3.55
CA LYS A 4 -10.54 -0.94 -3.50
C LYS A 4 -9.40 0.04 -3.68
N ILE A 5 -9.09 0.33 -4.94
CA ILE A 5 -8.33 1.51 -5.32
C ILE A 5 -9.22 2.71 -4.97
N ILE A 6 -8.72 3.60 -4.12
CA ILE A 6 -9.44 4.78 -3.66
C ILE A 6 -8.80 6.00 -4.32
N LEU A 7 -9.61 6.96 -4.74
CA LEU A 7 -9.10 8.27 -5.12
C LEU A 7 -9.03 9.13 -3.86
N LEU A 8 -7.81 9.48 -3.45
CA LEU A 8 -7.55 10.38 -2.33
C LEU A 8 -6.58 11.45 -2.81
N CYS A 9 -6.94 12.73 -2.67
CA CYS A 9 -6.13 13.86 -3.16
C CYS A 9 -5.71 13.72 -4.64
N ASP A 10 -6.65 13.30 -5.51
CA ASP A 10 -6.44 13.01 -6.95
C ASP A 10 -5.46 11.86 -7.27
N GLU A 11 -4.99 11.13 -6.27
CA GLU A 11 -4.13 9.97 -6.43
C GLU A 11 -4.87 8.66 -6.15
N LYS A 12 -4.54 7.63 -6.93
CA LYS A 12 -5.02 6.27 -6.70
C LYS A 12 -4.20 5.63 -5.59
N VAL A 13 -4.82 5.43 -4.43
CA VAL A 13 -4.16 4.85 -3.26
C VAL A 13 -4.75 3.50 -2.85
N ILE A 14 -3.90 2.68 -2.23
CA ILE A 14 -4.27 1.41 -1.60
C ILE A 14 -3.87 1.45 -0.12
N LEU A 15 -4.80 1.04 0.75
CA LEU A 15 -4.55 1.01 2.20
C LEU A 15 -3.70 -0.20 2.61
N ASP A 16 -2.94 -0.03 3.69
CA ASP A 16 -2.15 -1.09 4.34
C ASP A 16 -2.92 -2.38 4.62
N LEU A 17 -4.21 -2.30 4.98
CA LEU A 17 -5.08 -3.45 5.19
C LEU A 17 -5.21 -4.29 3.92
N HIS A 18 -5.56 -3.64 2.81
CA HIS A 18 -5.71 -4.30 1.51
C HIS A 18 -4.37 -4.80 0.97
N LEU A 19 -3.27 -4.08 1.23
CA LEU A 19 -1.94 -4.56 0.86
C LEU A 19 -1.49 -5.76 1.69
N GLY A 20 -1.87 -5.82 2.97
CA GLY A 20 -1.65 -7.01 3.80
C GLY A 20 -2.31 -8.25 3.17
N GLU A 21 -3.57 -8.13 2.78
CA GLU A 21 -4.29 -9.20 2.06
C GLU A 21 -3.63 -9.52 0.72
N LEU A 22 -3.29 -8.50 -0.09
CA LEU A 22 -2.68 -8.67 -1.41
C LEU A 22 -1.34 -9.41 -1.32
N TYR A 23 -0.50 -9.08 -0.34
CA TYR A 23 0.82 -9.67 -0.16
C TYR A 23 0.81 -10.91 0.72
N GLU A 24 -0.36 -11.36 1.18
CA GLU A 24 -0.55 -12.51 2.07
C GLU A 24 0.29 -12.39 3.35
N ILE A 25 0.29 -11.20 3.95
CA ILE A 25 0.97 -10.90 5.23
C ILE A 25 0.07 -10.14 6.19
N GLU A 26 0.37 -10.25 7.48
CA GLU A 26 -0.30 -9.40 8.46
C GLU A 26 0.03 -7.92 8.24
N THR A 27 -0.99 -7.06 8.34
CA THR A 27 -0.84 -5.60 8.25
C THR A 27 0.20 -5.07 9.24
N ARG A 28 0.34 -5.69 10.42
CA ARG A 28 1.38 -5.34 11.40
C ARG A 28 2.80 -5.55 10.86
N VAL A 29 3.04 -6.64 10.16
CA VAL A 29 4.33 -6.96 9.54
C VAL A 29 4.64 -5.96 8.43
N LEU A 30 3.64 -5.61 7.62
CA LEU A 30 3.74 -4.56 6.60
C LEU A 30 4.15 -3.21 7.22
N LYS A 31 3.41 -2.75 8.24
CA LYS A 31 3.73 -1.50 8.97
C LYS A 31 5.13 -1.52 9.57
N GLN A 32 5.56 -2.67 10.09
CA GLN A 32 6.91 -2.83 10.65
C GLN A 32 7.99 -2.73 9.57
N ALA A 33 7.78 -3.35 8.40
CA ALA A 33 8.71 -3.27 7.27
C ALA A 33 8.86 -1.83 6.78
N VAL A 34 7.74 -1.11 6.63
CA VAL A 34 7.72 0.32 6.28
C VAL A 34 8.49 1.15 7.29
N ARG A 35 8.19 1.00 8.59
CA ARG A 35 8.88 1.77 9.65
C ARG A 35 10.39 1.53 9.68
N ARG A 36 10.84 0.31 9.37
CA ARG A 36 12.26 -0.03 9.28
C ARG A 36 12.96 0.55 8.05
N ASN A 37 12.22 0.90 7.00
CA ASN A 37 12.74 1.39 5.73
C ASN A 37 12.10 2.74 5.37
N ARG A 38 11.86 3.61 6.37
CA ARG A 38 11.15 4.89 6.16
C ARG A 38 11.84 5.79 5.14
N ASP A 39 13.16 5.69 5.02
CA ASP A 39 13.99 6.35 4.01
C ASP A 39 13.58 6.04 2.56
N ARG A 40 12.89 4.93 2.33
CA ARG A 40 12.39 4.51 1.01
C ARG A 40 10.99 4.99 0.69
N PHE A 41 10.29 5.59 1.65
CA PHE A 41 8.91 6.05 1.50
C PHE A 41 8.85 7.57 1.68
N PRO A 42 9.16 8.34 0.63
CA PRO A 42 8.86 9.76 0.62
C PRO A 42 7.34 10.00 0.67
N THR A 43 6.93 11.24 0.93
CA THR A 43 5.52 11.61 1.19
C THR A 43 4.58 11.36 0.01
N ASP A 44 5.12 11.35 -1.21
CA ASP A 44 4.44 11.02 -2.46
C ASP A 44 4.28 9.50 -2.70
N PHE A 45 4.98 8.65 -1.93
CA PHE A 45 4.85 7.20 -2.02
C PHE A 45 3.87 6.65 -0.98
N MET A 46 3.82 7.32 0.17
CA MET A 46 3.02 6.88 1.30
C MET A 46 2.77 8.02 2.28
N PHE A 47 1.56 8.04 2.83
CA PHE A 47 1.19 8.93 3.91
C PHE A 47 0.20 8.26 4.88
N GLU A 48 0.08 8.81 6.09
CA GLU A 48 -0.92 8.37 7.08
C GLU A 48 -2.22 9.14 6.85
N LEU A 49 -3.36 8.44 6.89
CA LEU A 49 -4.65 9.09 6.80
C LEU A 49 -4.95 9.94 8.03
N THR A 50 -5.55 11.11 7.80
CA THR A 50 -6.17 11.96 8.82
C THR A 50 -7.45 11.32 9.38
N GLU A 51 -7.93 11.82 10.52
CA GLU A 51 -9.20 11.33 11.09
C GLU A 51 -10.37 11.60 10.14
N GLU A 52 -10.40 12.77 9.50
CA GLU A 52 -11.41 13.14 8.52
C GLU A 52 -11.43 12.18 7.32
N GLU A 53 -10.26 11.82 6.80
CA GLU A 53 -10.14 10.85 5.70
C GLU A 53 -10.56 9.45 6.13
N ILE A 54 -10.22 9.02 7.35
CA ILE A 54 -10.67 7.72 7.89
C ILE A 54 -12.20 7.69 7.95
N ASP A 55 -12.85 8.78 8.35
CA ASP A 55 -14.31 8.87 8.46
C ASP A 55 -14.97 8.77 7.09
N MET A 56 -14.39 9.46 6.09
CA MET A 56 -14.80 9.32 4.70
C MET A 56 -14.64 7.86 4.22
N MET A 57 -13.52 7.21 4.51
CA MET A 57 -13.28 5.82 4.11
C MET A 57 -14.27 4.83 4.74
N VAL A 58 -14.66 5.04 6.00
CA VAL A 58 -15.70 4.24 6.66
C VAL A 58 -17.05 4.46 5.98
N SER A 59 -17.42 5.71 5.68
CA SER A 59 -18.69 6.01 4.98
C SER A 59 -18.78 5.38 3.58
N GLN A 60 -17.64 5.28 2.88
CA GLN A 60 -17.53 4.67 1.55
C GLN A 60 -17.41 3.14 1.61
N ASN A 61 -17.60 2.55 2.79
CA ASN A 61 -17.45 1.11 3.04
C ASN A 61 -16.06 0.56 2.68
N VAL A 62 -15.06 1.43 2.53
CA VAL A 62 -13.67 1.05 2.22
C VAL A 62 -13.04 0.38 3.42
N ILE A 63 -13.23 0.97 4.60
CA ILE A 63 -12.86 0.40 5.89
C ILE A 63 -14.15 -0.08 6.55
N PRO A 64 -14.25 -1.35 7.00
CA PRO A 64 -15.50 -1.86 7.56
C PRO A 64 -15.91 -1.18 8.89
N GLY A 65 -14.98 -0.48 9.55
CA GLY A 65 -15.25 0.39 10.69
C GLY A 65 -13.97 0.81 11.41
N LYS A 66 -14.01 1.95 12.13
CA LYS A 66 -12.87 2.45 12.92
C LYS A 66 -12.35 1.46 13.96
N GLN A 67 -13.24 0.61 14.48
CA GLN A 67 -12.90 -0.37 15.53
C GLN A 67 -11.85 -1.39 15.06
N ILE A 68 -11.86 -1.76 13.77
CA ILE A 68 -10.90 -2.70 13.18
C ILE A 68 -9.48 -2.14 13.19
N LEU A 69 -9.36 -0.81 13.12
CA LEU A 69 -8.07 -0.13 13.14
C LEU A 69 -7.44 -0.11 14.54
N GLY A 70 -8.21 -0.41 15.61
CA GLY A 70 -7.70 -0.42 16.98
C GLY A 70 -7.10 0.92 17.42
N GLY A 71 -7.58 2.03 16.86
CA GLY A 71 -7.03 3.38 17.09
C GLY A 71 -5.77 3.72 16.29
N ALA A 72 -5.27 2.82 15.44
CA ALA A 72 -4.13 3.10 14.58
C ALA A 72 -4.56 3.80 13.28
N LYS A 73 -3.82 4.83 12.86
CA LYS A 73 -4.02 5.45 11.55
C LYS A 73 -3.56 4.49 10.44
N PRO A 74 -4.38 4.25 9.40
CA PRO A 74 -3.95 3.50 8.23
C PRO A 74 -2.92 4.28 7.42
N PHE A 75 -1.98 3.56 6.82
CA PHE A 75 -1.17 4.10 5.74
C PHE A 75 -1.90 3.92 4.41
N ALA A 76 -1.84 4.96 3.58
CA ALA A 76 -2.20 4.93 2.18
C ALA A 76 -0.92 4.89 1.33
N PHE A 77 -0.93 4.08 0.26
CA PHE A 77 0.20 3.90 -0.64
C PHE A 77 -0.23 4.17 -2.08
N THR A 78 0.57 4.95 -2.80
CA THR A 78 0.44 5.15 -4.25
C THR A 78 0.99 3.95 -5.03
N GLU A 79 0.88 3.97 -6.35
CA GLU A 79 1.43 2.91 -7.21
C GLU A 79 2.95 2.74 -7.00
N GLU A 80 3.67 3.85 -6.87
CA GLU A 80 5.09 3.91 -6.54
C GLU A 80 5.36 3.33 -5.13
N GLY A 81 4.52 3.68 -4.16
CA GLY A 81 4.56 3.13 -2.81
C GLY A 81 4.39 1.61 -2.79
N VAL A 82 3.42 1.08 -3.56
CA VAL A 82 3.20 -0.37 -3.71
C VAL A 82 4.40 -1.05 -4.38
N ALA A 83 4.96 -0.44 -5.43
CA ALA A 83 6.15 -0.94 -6.08
C ALA A 83 7.34 -1.00 -5.10
N MET A 84 7.54 0.05 -4.31
CA MET A 84 8.59 0.10 -3.29
C MET A 84 8.37 -0.95 -2.21
N LEU A 85 7.12 -1.13 -1.76
CA LEU A 85 6.76 -2.12 -0.75
C LEU A 85 7.08 -3.55 -1.21
N SER A 86 6.84 -3.87 -2.48
CA SER A 86 7.20 -5.17 -3.07
C SER A 86 8.69 -5.50 -2.96
N SER A 87 9.55 -4.47 -2.93
CA SER A 87 11.02 -4.63 -2.89
C SER A 87 11.58 -4.95 -1.50
N ILE A 88 10.83 -4.62 -0.44
CA ILE A 88 11.28 -4.79 0.95
C ILE A 88 10.58 -5.95 1.67
N LEU A 89 9.42 -6.37 1.18
CA LEU A 89 8.67 -7.50 1.72
C LEU A 89 9.28 -8.84 1.27
N ARG A 90 9.11 -9.86 2.11
CA ARG A 90 9.66 -11.20 1.89
C ARG A 90 8.60 -12.27 1.58
N SER A 91 7.33 -11.89 1.46
CA SER A 91 6.29 -12.86 1.11
C SER A 91 6.45 -13.32 -0.33
N LYS A 92 6.00 -14.55 -0.61
CA LYS A 92 6.05 -15.12 -1.96
C LYS A 92 5.40 -14.18 -2.98
N LYS A 93 4.23 -13.64 -2.62
CA LYS A 93 3.48 -12.71 -3.47
C LYS A 93 4.20 -11.39 -3.71
N ALA A 94 4.88 -10.84 -2.69
CA ALA A 94 5.68 -9.63 -2.86
C ALA A 94 6.87 -9.85 -3.79
N ILE A 95 7.56 -10.98 -3.64
CA ILE A 95 8.69 -11.36 -4.50
C ILE A 95 8.24 -11.49 -5.96
N GLU A 96 7.11 -12.17 -6.21
CA GLU A 96 6.56 -12.32 -7.56
C GLU A 96 6.21 -10.97 -8.20
N ILE A 97 5.56 -10.07 -7.44
CA ILE A 97 5.22 -8.73 -7.90
C ILE A 97 6.49 -7.91 -8.20
N ASN A 98 7.48 -7.96 -7.32
CA ASN A 98 8.74 -7.25 -7.54
C ASN A 98 9.46 -7.71 -8.81
N ILE A 99 9.53 -9.03 -9.03
CA ILE A 99 10.11 -9.60 -10.25
C ILE A 99 9.33 -9.14 -11.50
N ALA A 100 8.00 -9.10 -11.43
CA ALA A 100 7.17 -8.63 -12.53
C ALA A 100 7.43 -7.16 -12.85
N ILE A 101 7.51 -6.29 -11.84
CA ILE A 101 7.83 -4.86 -11.99
C ILE A 101 9.19 -4.69 -12.69
N ILE A 102 10.22 -5.38 -12.21
CA ILE A 102 11.57 -5.30 -12.80
C ILE A 102 11.57 -5.79 -14.25
N ARG A 103 10.87 -6.88 -14.56
CA ARG A 103 10.76 -7.40 -15.94
C ARG A 103 10.08 -6.41 -16.86
N THR A 104 8.98 -5.81 -16.42
CA THR A 104 8.26 -4.78 -17.18
C THR A 104 9.17 -3.58 -17.44
N PHE A 105 9.89 -3.10 -16.42
CA PHE A 105 10.86 -2.01 -16.58
C PHE A 105 11.93 -2.34 -17.62
N VAL A 106 12.55 -3.53 -17.54
CA VAL A 106 13.58 -3.98 -18.50
C VAL A 106 13.02 -4.11 -19.91
N MET A 107 11.77 -4.57 -20.06
CA MET A 107 11.10 -4.65 -21.36
C MET A 107 10.87 -3.27 -21.96
N LEU A 108 10.32 -2.33 -21.19
CA LEU A 108 10.08 -0.96 -21.63
C LEU A 108 11.38 -0.29 -22.10
N ARG A 109 12.48 -0.44 -21.34
CA ARG A 109 13.80 0.08 -21.70
C ARG A 109 14.40 -0.52 -22.99
N LYS A 110 13.86 -1.61 -23.51
CA LYS A 110 14.30 -2.19 -24.80
C LYS A 110 13.47 -1.69 -25.99
N ILE A 111 12.30 -1.11 -25.72
CA ILE A 111 11.39 -0.58 -26.74
C ILE A 111 11.75 0.88 -27.06
N PHE A 112 12.19 1.63 -26.05
CA PHE A 112 12.81 2.95 -26.18
C PHE A 112 14.32 2.82 -26.41
#